data_AF-A8HQ39-F1
#
_entry.id   AF-A8HQ39-F1
#
_cell.length_a   1.000
_cell.length_b   1.000
_cell.length_c   1.000
_cell.angle_alpha   90.00
_cell.angle_beta   90.00
_cell.angle_gamma   90.00
#
_symmetry.space_group_name_H-M   'P 1'
#
loop_
_entity.id
_entity.type
_entity.pdbx_description
1 polymer ?
#
loop_
_entity_poly.entity_id
_entity_poly.type
_entity_poly.pdbx_seq_one_letter_code
_entity_poly.pdbx_strand_id
1 'polypeptide(L)'
;MERILSTAQACISGYDVAFSRAVRLEDRAWRGEDLAHRELERQLLHEEAKFMQEERRFLHTQIQQAHVENARSLWLRFVDRNRTEVMEKTEQLKAVSSLSALLAGFALVGFLEFQFVVSENYNKALLPLFALTTSITVGVEVAAVVLTSLMLANILRTAKSYVNEQEEAEFMHRCQAFMANYRPGDRPPAPVRTFAVHWARRCEHEWRIAFRLFSTGIPFFFVNLALAGWIKFHDAQTPVAPIIVTLIMGFSLMYNVYTHRKWGEYLMADGSEDAQEVGNQLIQPPVGLPFDWYLPPLSIAGGLELRSRPAAVSDAGASNDARAVVDAAGGRNAAEYGMGASPVDDGPGDGNPVARGAGELHISVASCDSGSEHPRAAAFRAIGVT
;
A
#
# COMPACT_ATOMS: atom_id res chain seq x y z
N MET A 1 11.40 60.62 -96.47
CA MET A 1 11.24 60.84 -95.01
C MET A 1 10.20 59.88 -94.43
N GLU A 2 9.03 59.72 -95.07
CA GLU A 2 7.96 58.79 -94.65
C GLU A 2 8.39 57.33 -94.48
N ARG A 3 9.20 56.76 -95.39
CA ARG A 3 9.69 55.37 -95.27
C ARG A 3 10.55 55.14 -94.02
N ILE A 4 11.33 56.14 -93.62
CA ILE A 4 12.20 56.06 -92.43
C ILE A 4 11.36 56.13 -91.15
N LEU A 5 10.33 56.99 -91.16
CA LEU A 5 9.36 57.09 -90.06
C LEU A 5 8.55 55.80 -89.91
N SER A 6 8.11 55.17 -91.01
CA SER A 6 7.40 53.89 -90.94
C SER A 6 8.25 52.74 -90.42
N THR A 7 9.55 52.70 -90.77
CA THR A 7 10.46 51.69 -90.24
C THR A 7 10.78 51.91 -88.76
N ALA A 8 10.96 53.16 -88.33
CA ALA A 8 11.18 53.49 -86.93
C ALA A 8 9.94 53.15 -86.09
N GLN A 9 8.74 53.47 -86.57
CA GLN A 9 7.48 53.13 -85.92
C GLN A 9 7.27 51.60 -85.85
N ALA A 10 7.65 50.86 -86.89
CA ALA A 10 7.63 49.39 -86.87
C ALA A 10 8.62 48.82 -85.83
N CYS A 11 9.85 49.33 -85.76
CA CYS A 11 10.83 48.90 -84.76
C CYS A 11 10.39 49.20 -83.32
N ILE A 12 9.83 50.38 -83.06
CA ILE A 12 9.31 50.75 -81.73
C ILE A 12 8.12 49.85 -81.37
N SER A 13 7.16 49.66 -82.29
CA SER A 13 6.03 48.77 -82.03
C SER A 13 6.46 47.31 -81.81
N GLY A 14 7.48 46.84 -82.52
CA GLY A 14 8.06 45.50 -82.33
C GLY A 14 8.75 45.35 -80.98
N TYR A 15 9.47 46.38 -80.53
CA TYR A 15 10.06 46.44 -79.19
C TYR A 15 8.99 46.46 -78.11
N ASP A 16 7.94 47.28 -78.25
CA ASP A 16 6.83 47.35 -77.30
C ASP A 16 6.09 46.02 -77.19
N VAL A 17 5.91 45.30 -78.30
CA VAL A 17 5.30 43.96 -78.32
C VAL A 17 6.22 42.92 -77.67
N ALA A 18 7.52 42.94 -77.96
CA ALA A 18 8.49 42.03 -77.36
C ALA A 18 8.65 42.25 -75.86
N PHE A 19 8.73 43.51 -75.42
CA PHE A 19 8.77 43.93 -74.03
C PHE A 19 7.47 43.53 -73.31
N SER A 20 6.31 43.84 -73.90
CA SER A 20 5.00 43.41 -73.37
C SER A 20 4.90 41.90 -73.23
N ARG A 21 5.50 41.14 -74.15
CA ARG A 21 5.55 39.67 -74.08
C ARG A 21 6.45 39.20 -72.94
N ALA A 22 7.63 39.81 -72.77
CA ALA A 22 8.55 39.49 -71.67
C ALA A 22 7.91 39.76 -70.31
N VAL A 23 7.29 40.93 -70.12
CA VAL A 23 6.57 41.30 -68.89
C VAL A 23 5.44 40.32 -68.59
N ARG A 24 4.67 39.88 -69.60
CA ARG A 24 3.61 38.87 -69.40
C ARG A 24 4.15 37.49 -69.04
N LEU A 25 5.34 37.12 -69.51
CA LEU A 25 5.98 35.85 -69.15
C LEU A 25 6.49 35.89 -67.71
N GLU A 26 7.09 37.01 -67.30
CA GLU A 26 7.53 37.25 -65.93
C GLU A 26 6.34 37.27 -64.95
N ASP A 27 5.27 38.00 -65.29
CA ASP A 27 4.04 38.03 -64.50
C ASP A 27 3.39 36.63 -64.36
N ARG A 28 3.44 35.81 -65.42
CA ARG A 28 3.02 34.39 -65.31
C ARG A 28 3.93 33.57 -64.40
N ALA A 29 5.25 33.80 -64.46
CA ALA A 29 6.21 33.11 -63.60
C ALA A 29 6.00 33.48 -62.12
N TRP A 30 5.86 34.77 -61.83
CA TRP A 30 5.57 35.27 -60.48
C TRP A 30 4.25 34.74 -59.94
N ARG A 31 3.20 34.69 -60.77
CA ARG A 31 1.94 34.06 -60.38
C ARG A 31 2.07 32.56 -60.11
N GLY A 32 2.92 31.86 -60.86
CA GLY A 32 3.23 30.46 -60.61
C GLY A 32 3.94 30.26 -59.26
N GLU A 33 4.93 31.10 -58.96
CA GLU A 33 5.67 31.07 -57.69
C GLU A 33 4.79 31.44 -56.49
N ASP A 34 3.94 32.47 -56.60
CA ASP A 34 2.99 32.87 -55.56
C ASP A 34 1.97 31.77 -55.27
N LEU A 35 1.45 31.10 -56.32
CA LEU A 35 0.58 29.93 -56.14
C LEU A 35 1.30 28.77 -55.45
N ALA A 36 2.53 28.46 -55.85
CA ALA A 36 3.34 27.42 -55.22
C ALA A 36 3.67 27.76 -53.75
N HIS A 37 3.94 29.03 -53.45
CA HIS A 37 4.20 29.49 -52.09
C HIS A 37 2.96 29.34 -51.19
N ARG A 38 1.77 29.70 -51.68
CA ARG A 38 0.50 29.51 -50.96
C ARG A 38 0.12 28.04 -50.80
N GLU A 39 0.53 27.18 -51.73
CA GLU A 39 0.39 25.73 -51.58
C GLU A 39 1.29 25.19 -50.47
N LEU A 40 2.56 25.61 -50.45
CA LEU A 40 3.50 25.25 -49.40
C LEU A 40 3.04 25.75 -48.03
N GLU A 41 2.57 26.99 -47.93
CA GLU A 41 2.04 27.56 -46.68
C GLU A 41 0.84 26.75 -46.16
N ARG A 42 -0.08 26.36 -47.04
CA ARG A 42 -1.20 25.48 -46.68
C ARG A 42 -0.73 24.10 -46.22
N GLN A 43 0.30 23.54 -46.84
CA GLN A 43 0.88 22.27 -46.43
C GLN A 43 1.52 22.37 -45.03
N LEU A 44 2.33 23.40 -44.80
CA LEU A 44 2.97 23.65 -43.50
C LEU A 44 1.93 23.84 -42.39
N LEU A 45 0.89 24.64 -42.63
CA LEU A 45 -0.20 24.82 -41.66
C LEU A 45 -0.93 23.49 -41.35
N HIS A 46 -1.11 22.64 -42.37
CA HIS A 46 -1.74 21.34 -42.18
C HIS A 46 -0.84 20.37 -41.39
N GLU A 47 0.47 20.39 -41.63
CA GLU A 47 1.46 19.63 -40.87
C GLU A 47 1.58 20.11 -39.43
N GLU A 48 1.58 21.42 -39.20
CA GLU A 48 1.58 22.00 -37.85
C GLU A 48 0.31 21.61 -37.09
N ALA A 49 -0.86 21.68 -37.72
CA ALA A 49 -2.11 21.24 -37.11
C ALA A 49 -2.10 19.74 -36.73
N LYS A 50 -1.52 18.90 -37.59
CA LYS A 50 -1.31 17.46 -37.33
C LYS A 50 -0.37 17.25 -36.14
N PHE A 51 0.77 17.92 -36.12
CA PHE A 51 1.74 17.85 -35.03
C PHE A 51 1.10 18.24 -33.69
N MET A 52 0.37 19.36 -33.65
CA MET A 52 -0.33 19.82 -32.44
C MET A 52 -1.46 18.86 -32.01
N GLN A 53 -2.03 18.07 -32.92
CA GLN A 53 -2.98 17.03 -32.56
C GLN A 53 -2.27 15.80 -31.97
N GLU A 54 -1.15 15.40 -32.54
CA GLU A 54 -0.33 14.29 -32.04
C GLU A 54 0.26 14.59 -30.65
N GLU A 55 0.75 15.81 -30.44
CA GLU A 55 1.26 16.25 -29.14
C GLU A 55 0.16 16.18 -28.07
N ARG A 56 -1.05 16.66 -28.37
CA ARG A 56 -2.19 16.55 -27.44
C ARG A 56 -2.54 15.11 -27.10
N ARG A 57 -2.49 14.20 -28.08
CA ARG A 57 -2.72 12.75 -27.85
C ARG A 57 -1.60 12.14 -26.99
N PHE A 58 -0.36 12.54 -27.24
CA PHE A 58 0.80 12.08 -26.48
C PHE A 58 0.73 12.53 -25.02
N LEU A 59 0.45 13.82 -24.77
CA LEU A 59 0.27 14.37 -23.43
C LEU A 59 -0.88 13.68 -22.68
N HIS A 60 -2.02 13.47 -23.33
CA HIS A 60 -3.14 12.75 -22.73
C HIS A 60 -2.76 11.32 -22.32
N THR A 61 -2.01 10.62 -23.18
CA THR A 61 -1.52 9.26 -22.89
C THR A 61 -0.54 9.25 -21.71
N GLN A 62 0.38 10.22 -21.64
CA GLN A 62 1.31 10.36 -20.52
C GLN A 62 0.59 10.60 -19.19
N ILE A 63 -0.42 11.47 -19.17
CA ILE A 63 -1.20 11.73 -17.96
C ILE A 63 -1.90 10.45 -17.48
N GLN A 64 -2.50 9.69 -18.40
CA GLN A 64 -3.13 8.41 -18.06
C GLN A 64 -2.13 7.40 -17.49
N GLN A 65 -0.94 7.28 -18.09
CA GLN A 65 0.12 6.41 -17.60
C GLN A 65 0.60 6.83 -16.20
N ALA A 66 0.80 8.13 -15.97
CA ALA A 66 1.21 8.64 -14.66
C ALA A 66 0.20 8.30 -13.56
N HIS A 67 -1.10 8.34 -13.86
CA HIS A 67 -2.12 7.95 -12.90
C HIS A 67 -2.13 6.45 -12.59
N VAL A 68 -1.91 5.58 -13.59
CA VAL A 68 -1.76 4.14 -13.37
C VAL A 68 -0.53 3.84 -12.51
N GLU A 69 0.58 4.54 -12.76
CA GLU A 69 1.80 4.41 -11.97
C GLU A 69 1.59 4.87 -10.52
N ASN A 70 0.87 5.97 -10.31
CA ASN A 70 0.51 6.45 -8.96
C ASN A 70 -0.37 5.44 -8.22
N ALA A 71 -1.35 4.84 -8.90
CA ALA A 71 -2.19 3.79 -8.33
C ALA A 71 -1.35 2.57 -7.93
N ARG A 72 -0.39 2.15 -8.78
CA ARG A 72 0.54 1.07 -8.47
C ARG A 72 1.44 1.39 -7.29
N SER A 73 1.97 2.61 -7.22
CA SER A 73 2.78 3.07 -6.10
C SER A 73 2.00 3.02 -4.79
N LEU A 74 0.72 3.45 -4.79
CA LEU A 74 -0.15 3.32 -3.62
C LEU A 74 -0.38 1.87 -3.22
N TRP A 75 -0.68 1.00 -4.17
CA TRP A 75 -0.86 -0.43 -3.92
C TRP A 75 0.38 -1.04 -3.24
N LEU A 76 1.57 -0.78 -3.79
CA LEU A 76 2.83 -1.27 -3.23
C LEU A 76 3.04 -0.80 -1.79
N ARG A 77 2.73 0.47 -1.48
CA ARG A 77 2.81 0.98 -0.10
C ARG A 77 1.88 0.24 0.86
N PHE A 78 0.65 -0.10 0.43
CA PHE A 78 -0.25 -0.89 1.27
C PHE A 78 0.24 -2.33 1.47
N VAL A 79 0.76 -2.95 0.41
CA VAL A 79 1.32 -4.30 0.48
C VAL A 79 2.54 -4.34 1.40
N ASP A 80 3.46 -3.38 1.26
CA ASP A 80 4.66 -3.28 2.10
C ASP A 80 4.30 -3.00 3.56
N ARG A 81 3.31 -2.12 3.81
CA ARG A 81 2.81 -1.88 5.16
C ARG A 81 2.18 -3.13 5.76
N ASN A 82 1.28 -3.81 5.05
CA ASN A 82 0.69 -5.07 5.48
C ASN A 82 1.76 -6.13 5.76
N ARG A 83 2.79 -6.23 4.92
CA ARG A 83 3.91 -7.17 5.11
C ARG A 83 4.68 -6.87 6.39
N THR A 84 4.95 -5.59 6.65
CA THR A 84 5.69 -5.14 7.84
C THR A 84 4.89 -5.42 9.10
N GLU A 85 3.59 -5.06 9.12
CA GLU A 85 2.69 -5.35 10.23
C GLU A 85 2.60 -6.86 10.52
N VAL A 86 2.50 -7.69 9.48
CA VAL A 86 2.49 -9.16 9.61
C VAL A 86 3.79 -9.67 10.21
N MET A 87 4.95 -9.16 9.77
CA MET A 87 6.25 -9.56 10.30
C MET A 87 6.40 -9.17 11.77
N GLU A 88 6.02 -7.94 12.13
CA GLU A 88 6.09 -7.45 13.50
C GLU A 88 5.22 -8.30 14.44
N LYS A 89 3.93 -8.49 14.13
CA LYS A 89 3.05 -9.33 14.94
C LYS A 89 3.52 -10.79 14.98
N THR A 90 4.11 -11.30 13.89
CA THR A 90 4.71 -12.65 13.85
C THR A 90 5.90 -12.77 14.80
N GLU A 91 6.78 -11.77 14.83
CA GLU A 91 7.93 -11.74 15.74
C GLU A 91 7.48 -11.67 17.20
N GLN A 92 6.50 -10.83 17.50
CA GLN A 92 5.87 -10.75 18.83
C GLN A 92 5.32 -12.11 19.27
N LEU A 93 4.58 -12.81 18.39
CA LEU A 93 4.02 -14.13 18.70
C LEU A 93 5.07 -15.20 18.92
N LYS A 94 6.14 -15.20 18.12
CA LYS A 94 7.27 -16.12 18.29
C LYS A 94 7.99 -15.87 19.60
N ALA A 95 8.20 -14.61 19.97
CA ALA A 95 8.85 -14.25 21.23
C ALA A 95 8.00 -14.73 22.43
N VAL A 96 6.71 -14.43 22.45
CA VAL A 96 5.81 -14.87 23.53
C VAL A 96 5.73 -16.40 23.61
N SER A 97 5.55 -17.07 22.47
CA SER A 97 5.49 -18.55 22.43
C SER A 97 6.78 -19.20 22.93
N SER A 98 7.94 -18.66 22.57
CA SER A 98 9.23 -19.25 22.99
C SER A 98 9.51 -19.01 24.48
N LEU A 99 9.23 -17.82 25.00
CA LEU A 99 9.36 -17.51 26.43
C LEU A 99 8.41 -18.34 27.29
N SER A 100 7.15 -18.48 26.85
CA SER A 100 6.14 -19.29 27.52
C SER A 100 6.55 -20.77 27.60
N ALA A 101 7.06 -21.32 26.50
CA ALA A 101 7.56 -22.70 26.46
C ALA A 101 8.76 -22.92 27.40
N LEU A 102 9.69 -21.97 27.46
CA LEU A 102 10.83 -22.03 28.40
C LEU A 102 10.36 -21.98 29.85
N LEU A 103 9.42 -21.09 30.19
CA LEU A 103 8.90 -20.96 31.54
C LEU A 103 8.14 -22.22 31.98
N ALA A 104 7.31 -22.79 31.10
CA ALA A 104 6.65 -24.07 31.33
C ALA A 104 7.66 -25.21 31.53
N GLY A 105 8.71 -25.25 30.69
CA GLY A 105 9.79 -26.24 30.80
C GLY A 105 10.55 -26.14 32.13
N PHE A 106 10.93 -24.92 32.55
CA PHE A 106 11.60 -24.71 33.84
C PHE A 106 10.71 -25.09 35.03
N ALA A 107 9.43 -24.73 34.99
CA ALA A 107 8.48 -25.12 36.03
C ALA A 107 8.34 -26.65 36.13
N LEU A 108 8.26 -27.34 34.98
CA LEU A 108 8.16 -28.79 34.91
C LEU A 108 9.44 -29.49 35.40
N VAL A 109 10.62 -29.03 34.97
CA VAL A 109 11.90 -29.58 35.43
C VAL A 109 12.05 -29.37 36.94
N GLY A 110 11.72 -28.18 37.44
CA GLY A 110 11.71 -27.93 38.89
C GLY A 110 10.84 -28.94 39.63
N PHE A 111 9.61 -29.18 39.14
CA PHE A 111 8.71 -30.17 39.73
C PHE A 111 9.27 -31.59 39.74
N LEU A 112 9.94 -32.02 38.66
CA LEU A 112 10.51 -33.38 38.55
C LEU A 112 11.80 -33.56 39.38
N GLU A 113 12.61 -32.52 39.50
CA GLU A 113 13.90 -32.57 40.21
C GLU A 113 13.75 -32.46 41.73
N PHE A 114 12.66 -31.87 42.24
CA PHE A 114 12.40 -31.84 43.68
C PHE A 114 11.97 -33.23 44.18
N GLN A 115 12.95 -34.05 44.56
CA GLN A 115 12.69 -35.28 45.30
C GLN A 115 12.21 -34.94 46.71
N PHE A 116 10.93 -35.22 46.98
CA PHE A 116 10.31 -34.95 48.27
C PHE A 116 10.65 -36.06 49.26
N VAL A 117 11.57 -35.79 50.19
CA VAL A 117 11.77 -36.63 51.37
C VAL A 117 10.76 -36.19 52.43
N VAL A 118 9.70 -36.98 52.62
CA VAL A 118 8.62 -36.65 53.57
C VAL A 118 9.08 -36.96 54.99
N SER A 119 9.46 -35.94 55.75
CA SER A 119 9.72 -36.04 57.19
C SER A 119 8.43 -35.88 58.01
N GLU A 120 8.38 -36.44 59.23
CA GLU A 120 7.15 -36.50 60.06
C GLU A 120 6.60 -35.12 60.47
N ASN A 121 7.44 -34.08 60.49
CA ASN A 121 7.06 -32.70 60.86
C ASN A 121 6.72 -31.80 59.66
N TYR A 122 6.52 -32.38 58.48
CA TYR A 122 6.26 -31.61 57.26
C TYR A 122 4.86 -30.99 57.24
N ASN A 123 4.76 -29.70 56.88
CA ASN A 123 3.48 -29.04 56.70
C ASN A 123 2.76 -29.61 55.47
N LYS A 124 1.76 -30.47 55.73
CA LYS A 124 0.97 -31.19 54.73
C LYS A 124 0.30 -30.30 53.68
N ALA A 125 0.16 -29.00 53.94
CA ALA A 125 -0.43 -28.04 53.00
C ALA A 125 0.54 -27.52 51.93
N LEU A 126 1.87 -27.54 52.16
CA LEU A 126 2.85 -26.96 51.24
C LEU A 126 2.99 -27.75 49.94
N LEU A 127 3.00 -29.08 50.04
CA LEU A 127 3.12 -29.98 48.89
C LEU A 127 1.94 -29.85 47.89
N PRO A 128 0.65 -29.92 48.31
CA PRO A 128 -0.46 -29.73 47.39
C PRO A 128 -0.51 -28.31 46.83
N LEU A 129 -0.10 -27.29 47.61
CA LEU A 129 -0.05 -25.92 47.11
C LEU A 129 1.02 -25.76 46.03
N PHE A 130 2.20 -26.33 46.22
CA PHE A 130 3.28 -26.35 45.23
C PHE A 130 2.87 -27.09 43.95
N ALA A 131 2.23 -28.25 44.09
CA ALA A 131 1.71 -29.00 42.95
C ALA A 131 0.64 -28.18 42.19
N LEU A 132 -0.29 -27.55 42.92
CA LEU A 132 -1.34 -26.71 42.34
C LEU A 132 -0.76 -25.52 41.57
N THR A 133 0.18 -24.78 42.17
CA THR A 133 0.81 -23.62 41.52
C THR A 133 1.62 -24.03 40.30
N THR A 134 2.33 -25.17 40.37
CA THR A 134 3.05 -25.72 39.22
C THR A 134 2.07 -26.10 38.09
N SER A 135 1.00 -26.82 38.40
CA SER A 135 -0.01 -27.23 37.40
C SER A 135 -0.69 -26.04 36.74
N ILE A 136 -1.03 -25.00 37.51
CA ILE A 136 -1.59 -23.76 36.97
C ILE A 136 -0.56 -23.07 36.06
N THR A 137 0.69 -22.93 36.51
CA THR A 137 1.75 -22.30 35.71
C THR A 137 1.92 -23.03 34.37
N VAL A 138 2.16 -24.34 34.39
CA VAL A 138 2.37 -25.13 33.18
C VAL A 138 1.13 -25.13 32.29
N GLY A 139 -0.07 -25.28 32.86
CA GLY A 139 -1.31 -25.31 32.08
C GLY A 139 -1.61 -23.99 31.37
N VAL A 140 -1.40 -22.87 32.06
CA VAL A 140 -1.63 -21.53 31.51
C VAL A 140 -0.58 -21.19 30.45
N GLU A 141 0.69 -21.51 30.68
CA GLU A 141 1.77 -21.28 29.70
C GLU A 141 1.59 -22.16 28.45
N VAL A 142 1.29 -23.44 28.60
CA VAL A 142 1.01 -24.32 27.45
C VAL A 142 -0.20 -23.81 26.66
N ALA A 143 -1.26 -23.34 27.33
CA ALA A 143 -2.39 -22.73 26.64
C ALA A 143 -1.98 -21.46 25.87
N ALA A 144 -1.13 -20.61 26.44
CA ALA A 144 -0.59 -19.44 25.76
C ALA A 144 0.22 -19.84 24.52
N VAL A 145 1.16 -20.79 24.62
CA VAL A 145 1.94 -21.33 23.49
C VAL A 145 1.04 -21.83 22.37
N VAL A 146 0.02 -22.62 22.70
CA VAL A 146 -0.91 -23.19 21.71
C VAL A 146 -1.69 -22.09 21.01
N LEU A 147 -2.25 -21.13 21.75
CA LEU A 147 -2.98 -20.00 21.17
C LEU A 147 -2.10 -19.15 20.25
N THR A 148 -0.88 -18.81 20.69
CA THR A 148 0.06 -18.04 19.86
C THR A 148 0.48 -18.81 18.61
N SER A 149 0.65 -20.14 18.71
CA SER A 149 1.01 -21.00 17.56
C SER A 149 -0.11 -21.13 16.54
N LEU A 150 -1.35 -21.33 17.00
CA LEU A 150 -2.53 -21.40 16.13
C LEU A 150 -2.79 -20.04 15.47
N MET A 151 -2.63 -18.94 16.21
CA MET A 151 -2.77 -17.60 15.65
C MET A 151 -1.68 -17.30 14.62
N LEU A 152 -0.42 -17.67 14.90
CA LEU A 152 0.66 -17.57 13.93
C LEU A 152 0.37 -18.37 12.65
N ALA A 153 -0.12 -19.60 12.77
CA ALA A 153 -0.50 -20.41 11.62
C ALA A 153 -1.64 -19.77 10.80
N ASN A 154 -2.62 -19.16 11.47
CA ASN A 154 -3.71 -18.43 10.82
C ASN A 154 -3.19 -17.20 10.06
N ILE A 155 -2.30 -16.41 10.66
CA ILE A 155 -1.68 -15.24 10.02
C ILE A 155 -0.87 -15.66 8.80
N LEU A 156 -0.03 -16.69 8.90
CA LEU A 156 0.78 -17.18 7.77
C LEU A 156 -0.09 -17.72 6.63
N ARG A 157 -1.22 -18.37 6.95
CA ARG A 157 -2.19 -18.81 5.95
C ARG A 157 -2.86 -17.62 5.25
N THR A 158 -3.28 -16.62 6.02
CA THR A 158 -3.97 -15.43 5.48
C THR A 158 -3.02 -14.49 4.76
N ALA A 159 -1.75 -14.43 5.16
CA ALA A 159 -0.71 -13.60 4.54
C ALA A 159 -0.56 -13.87 3.04
N LYS A 160 -0.70 -15.13 2.63
CA LYS A 160 -0.68 -15.52 1.20
C LYS A 160 -1.85 -14.93 0.41
N SER A 161 -2.96 -14.63 1.06
CA SER A 161 -4.16 -14.09 0.41
C SER A 161 -4.12 -12.58 0.21
N TYR A 162 -3.28 -11.83 0.95
CA TYR A 162 -3.22 -10.36 0.83
C TYR A 162 -2.43 -9.87 -0.39
N VAL A 163 -1.67 -10.76 -1.03
CA VAL A 163 -0.94 -10.48 -2.27
C VAL A 163 -1.58 -11.30 -3.39
N ASN A 164 -2.87 -11.07 -3.60
CA ASN A 164 -3.61 -11.72 -4.68
C ASN A 164 -3.74 -10.76 -5.87
N GLU A 165 -3.39 -11.22 -7.07
CA GLU A 165 -3.48 -10.45 -8.31
C GLU A 165 -4.92 -9.95 -8.56
N GLN A 166 -5.92 -10.73 -8.13
CA GLN A 166 -7.32 -10.34 -8.23
C GLN A 166 -7.66 -9.11 -7.38
N GLU A 167 -7.08 -8.99 -6.18
CA GLU A 167 -7.32 -7.84 -5.30
C GLU A 167 -6.60 -6.59 -5.83
N GLU A 168 -5.42 -6.77 -6.43
CA GLU A 168 -4.73 -5.71 -7.17
C GLU A 168 -5.59 -5.23 -8.34
N ALA A 169 -6.13 -6.13 -9.17
CA ALA A 169 -6.98 -5.77 -10.30
C ALA A 169 -8.25 -5.00 -9.87
N GLU A 170 -8.92 -5.45 -8.81
CA GLU A 170 -10.09 -4.76 -8.24
C GLU A 170 -9.73 -3.39 -7.66
N PHE A 171 -8.56 -3.27 -7.03
CA PHE A 171 -8.05 -1.99 -6.54
C PHE A 171 -7.73 -1.03 -7.69
N MET A 172 -7.06 -1.51 -8.74
CA MET A 172 -6.75 -0.72 -9.94
C MET A 172 -8.03 -0.26 -10.64
N HIS A 173 -9.05 -1.11 -10.75
CA HIS A 173 -10.35 -0.73 -11.32
C HIS A 173 -11.03 0.38 -10.49
N ARG A 174 -10.99 0.29 -9.15
CA ARG A 174 -11.51 1.36 -8.27
C ARG A 174 -10.73 2.66 -8.40
N CYS A 175 -9.41 2.57 -8.57
CA CYS A 175 -8.55 3.73 -8.83
C CYS A 175 -8.88 4.40 -10.17
N GLN A 176 -9.12 3.62 -11.23
CA GLN A 176 -9.57 4.15 -12.52
C GLN A 176 -10.94 4.84 -12.42
N ALA A 177 -11.89 4.22 -11.70
CA ALA A 177 -13.20 4.82 -11.45
C ALA A 177 -13.10 6.11 -10.61
N PHE A 178 -12.17 6.17 -9.66
CA PHE A 178 -11.86 7.37 -8.88
C PHE A 178 -11.33 8.48 -9.78
N MET A 179 -10.38 8.20 -10.68
CA MET A 179 -9.86 9.19 -11.62
C MET A 179 -10.95 9.75 -12.54
N ALA A 180 -11.82 8.89 -13.07
CA ALA A 180 -12.88 9.29 -13.98
C ALA A 180 -13.92 10.23 -13.33
N ASN A 181 -14.09 10.12 -12.01
CA ASN A 181 -15.09 10.87 -11.25
C ASN A 181 -14.46 11.84 -10.23
N TYR A 182 -13.17 12.12 -10.35
CA TYR A 182 -12.40 12.86 -9.36
C TYR A 182 -12.90 14.30 -9.22
N ARG A 183 -13.04 14.76 -7.98
CA ARG A 183 -13.24 16.16 -7.62
C ARG A 183 -12.08 16.64 -6.73
N PRO A 184 -11.67 17.91 -6.83
CA PRO A 184 -10.66 18.46 -5.92
C PRO A 184 -11.00 18.20 -4.45
N GLY A 185 -10.10 17.53 -3.73
CA GLY A 185 -10.29 17.14 -2.33
C GLY A 185 -10.83 15.72 -2.10
N ASP A 186 -11.20 14.99 -3.16
CA ASP A 186 -11.52 13.56 -3.05
C ASP A 186 -10.23 12.76 -2.76
N ARG A 187 -10.35 11.71 -1.93
CA ARG A 187 -9.21 10.87 -1.53
C ARG A 187 -9.16 9.56 -2.31
N PRO A 188 -7.96 9.01 -2.55
CA PRO A 188 -7.83 7.75 -3.25
C PRO A 188 -8.51 6.61 -2.46
N PRO A 189 -9.04 5.60 -3.15
CA PRO A 189 -9.70 4.46 -2.51
C PRO A 189 -8.71 3.65 -1.67
N ALA A 190 -9.17 3.06 -0.56
CA ALA A 190 -8.40 2.10 0.23
C ALA A 190 -8.58 0.66 -0.30
N PRO A 191 -7.58 -0.22 -0.17
CA PRO A 191 -7.79 -1.66 -0.31
C PRO A 191 -8.83 -2.16 0.71
N VAL A 192 -9.75 -3.04 0.26
CA VAL A 192 -10.88 -3.53 1.08
C VAL A 192 -10.38 -4.43 2.22
N ARG A 193 -9.33 -5.21 1.95
CA ARG A 193 -8.74 -6.16 2.90
C ARG A 193 -7.37 -5.63 3.31
N THR A 194 -7.28 -5.23 4.57
CA THR A 194 -6.01 -4.87 5.21
C THR A 194 -5.76 -5.85 6.35
N PHE A 195 -4.49 -6.11 6.63
CA PHE A 195 -4.11 -6.98 7.74
C PHE A 195 -4.64 -6.44 9.07
N ALA A 196 -4.54 -5.13 9.29
CA ALA A 196 -5.10 -4.46 10.47
C ALA A 196 -6.58 -4.79 10.72
N VAL A 197 -7.44 -4.77 9.68
CA VAL A 197 -8.87 -5.10 9.84
C VAL A 197 -9.08 -6.58 10.17
N HIS A 198 -8.30 -7.47 9.55
CA HIS A 198 -8.35 -8.90 9.87
C HIS A 198 -7.90 -9.16 11.31
N TRP A 199 -6.78 -8.57 11.71
CA TRP A 199 -6.23 -8.69 13.05
C TRP A 199 -7.24 -8.20 14.09
N ALA A 200 -7.78 -6.99 13.94
CA ALA A 200 -8.78 -6.42 14.84
C ALA A 200 -10.03 -7.30 15.01
N ARG A 201 -10.49 -7.95 13.93
CA ARG A 201 -11.72 -8.77 13.97
C ARG A 201 -11.51 -10.19 14.50
N ARG A 202 -10.35 -10.80 14.26
CA ARG A 202 -10.14 -12.24 14.49
C ARG A 202 -9.04 -12.55 15.51
N CYS A 203 -7.97 -11.78 15.50
CA CYS A 203 -6.76 -12.08 16.26
C CYS A 203 -6.68 -11.28 17.56
N GLU A 204 -7.21 -10.05 17.58
CA GLU A 204 -7.05 -9.13 18.70
C GLU A 204 -7.58 -9.68 20.03
N HIS A 205 -8.74 -10.33 19.99
CA HIS A 205 -9.32 -10.93 21.19
C HIS A 205 -8.48 -12.11 21.71
N GLU A 206 -8.11 -13.02 20.82
CA GLU A 206 -7.31 -14.21 21.13
C GLU A 206 -5.91 -13.83 21.59
N TRP A 207 -5.30 -12.83 20.97
CA TRP A 207 -4.03 -12.24 21.39
C TRP A 207 -4.10 -11.73 22.83
N ARG A 208 -5.13 -10.94 23.17
CA ARG A 208 -5.30 -10.44 24.55
C ARG A 208 -5.54 -11.57 25.54
N ILE A 209 -6.17 -12.67 25.15
CA ILE A 209 -6.32 -13.84 26.01
C ILE A 209 -4.96 -14.53 26.19
N ALA A 210 -4.25 -14.82 25.11
CA ALA A 210 -2.94 -15.46 25.15
C ALA A 210 -1.93 -14.66 25.97
N PHE A 211 -1.88 -13.34 25.77
CA PHE A 211 -1.01 -12.44 26.53
C PHE A 211 -1.38 -12.39 28.02
N ARG A 212 -2.69 -12.41 28.35
CA ARG A 212 -3.15 -12.49 29.74
C ARG A 212 -2.82 -13.82 30.39
N LEU A 213 -2.93 -14.93 29.65
CA LEU A 213 -2.51 -16.26 30.14
C LEU A 213 -1.01 -16.25 30.43
N PHE A 214 -0.18 -15.92 29.45
CA PHE A 214 1.28 -15.78 29.62
C PHE A 214 1.64 -14.91 30.84
N SER A 215 1.02 -13.73 30.95
CA SER A 215 1.32 -12.80 32.04
C SER A 215 0.81 -13.28 33.40
N THR A 216 -0.23 -14.10 33.43
CA THR A 216 -0.74 -14.72 34.67
C THR A 216 0.17 -15.86 35.14
N GLY A 217 0.82 -16.58 34.21
CA GLY A 217 1.75 -17.67 34.54
C GLY A 217 2.98 -17.20 35.32
N ILE A 218 3.51 -16.01 34.99
CA ILE A 218 4.72 -15.46 35.62
C ILE A 218 4.58 -15.27 37.16
N PRO A 219 3.53 -14.64 37.70
CA PRO A 219 3.29 -14.59 39.15
C PRO A 219 3.20 -15.96 39.81
N PHE A 220 2.48 -16.91 39.19
CA PHE A 220 2.38 -18.27 39.72
C PHE A 220 3.74 -18.97 39.76
N PHE A 221 4.60 -18.72 38.78
CA PHE A 221 5.98 -19.21 38.77
C PHE A 221 6.82 -18.66 39.93
N PHE A 222 6.73 -17.35 40.23
CA PHE A 222 7.41 -16.77 41.39
C PHE A 222 6.92 -17.34 42.72
N VAL A 223 5.60 -17.53 42.87
CA VAL A 223 5.03 -18.21 44.04
C VAL A 223 5.54 -19.65 44.12
N ASN A 224 5.63 -20.35 42.99
CA ASN A 224 6.14 -21.71 42.93
C ASN A 224 7.60 -21.80 43.38
N LEU A 225 8.45 -20.85 42.96
CA LEU A 225 9.85 -20.76 43.40
C LEU A 225 9.98 -20.44 44.90
N ALA A 226 9.11 -19.57 45.44
CA ALA A 226 9.07 -19.31 46.87
C ALA A 226 8.71 -20.58 47.66
N LEU A 227 7.66 -21.30 47.24
CA LEU A 227 7.26 -22.58 47.84
C LEU A 227 8.36 -23.63 47.72
N ALA A 228 9.01 -23.74 46.57
CA ALA A 228 10.15 -24.64 46.39
C ALA A 228 11.28 -24.37 47.39
N GLY A 229 11.54 -23.09 47.72
CA GLY A 229 12.48 -22.71 48.77
C GLY A 229 12.09 -23.28 50.14
N TRP A 230 10.81 -23.18 50.53
CA TRP A 230 10.30 -23.77 51.77
C TRP A 230 10.41 -25.28 51.80
N ILE A 231 10.17 -25.94 50.67
CA ILE A 231 10.27 -27.41 50.56
C ILE A 231 11.74 -27.85 50.66
N LYS A 232 12.64 -27.18 49.91
CA LYS A 232 14.06 -27.56 49.83
C LYS A 232 14.79 -27.34 51.16
N PHE A 233 14.49 -26.27 51.88
CA PHE A 233 15.19 -25.91 53.12
C PHE A 233 14.40 -26.31 54.38
N HIS A 234 13.49 -27.28 54.28
CA HIS A 234 12.65 -27.67 55.42
C HIS A 234 13.46 -28.29 56.59
N ASP A 235 14.57 -28.98 56.29
CA ASP A 235 15.44 -29.61 57.29
C ASP A 235 16.46 -28.64 57.93
N ALA A 236 16.58 -27.41 57.42
CA ALA A 236 17.52 -26.45 57.98
C ALA A 236 17.06 -26.02 59.37
N GLN A 237 17.95 -26.11 60.37
CA GLN A 237 17.66 -25.71 61.76
C GLN A 237 17.18 -24.26 61.90
N THR A 238 17.52 -23.39 60.93
CA THR A 238 17.11 -22.00 60.90
C THR A 238 16.29 -21.70 59.64
N PRO A 239 15.08 -21.13 59.74
CA PRO A 239 14.23 -20.79 58.58
C PRO A 239 14.71 -19.55 57.81
N VAL A 240 15.95 -19.10 58.03
CA VAL A 240 16.49 -17.87 57.44
C VAL A 240 16.56 -17.99 55.91
N ALA A 241 17.03 -19.12 55.38
CA ALA A 241 17.15 -19.36 53.94
C ALA A 241 15.81 -19.23 53.17
N PRO A 242 14.72 -19.95 53.54
CA PRO A 242 13.45 -19.83 52.83
C PRO A 242 12.78 -18.46 53.01
N ILE A 243 13.00 -17.77 54.13
CA ILE A 243 12.54 -16.39 54.33
C ILE A 243 13.22 -15.45 53.33
N ILE A 244 14.55 -15.53 53.18
CA ILE A 244 15.29 -14.69 52.22
C ILE A 244 14.81 -14.94 50.79
N VAL A 245 14.67 -16.21 50.38
CA VAL A 245 14.15 -16.57 49.05
C VAL A 245 12.76 -15.97 48.84
N THR A 246 11.87 -16.11 49.81
CA THR A 246 10.50 -15.58 49.72
C THR A 246 10.49 -14.05 49.58
N LEU A 247 11.35 -13.33 50.32
CA LEU A 247 11.47 -11.88 50.20
C LEU A 247 11.93 -11.46 48.80
N ILE A 248 12.99 -12.10 48.27
CA ILE A 248 13.51 -11.81 46.93
C ILE A 248 12.45 -12.09 45.85
N MET A 249 11.76 -13.23 45.95
CA MET A 249 10.68 -13.59 45.02
C MET A 249 9.48 -12.63 45.15
N GLY A 250 9.16 -12.18 46.38
CA GLY A 250 8.11 -11.20 46.63
C GLY A 250 8.40 -9.83 46.00
N PHE A 251 9.63 -9.32 46.13
CA PHE A 251 10.05 -8.09 45.45
C PHE A 251 10.03 -8.25 43.93
N SER A 252 10.49 -9.39 43.41
CA SER A 252 10.47 -9.70 41.97
C SER A 252 9.04 -9.73 41.42
N LEU A 253 8.10 -10.34 42.16
CA LEU A 253 6.68 -10.38 41.83
C LEU A 253 6.06 -8.99 41.85
N MET A 254 6.36 -8.18 42.85
CA MET A 254 5.85 -6.80 42.92
C MET A 254 6.35 -5.96 41.74
N TYR A 255 7.62 -6.07 41.38
CA TYR A 255 8.20 -5.40 40.22
C TYR A 255 7.58 -5.88 38.90
N ASN A 256 7.35 -7.20 38.79
CA ASN A 256 6.67 -7.79 37.62
C ASN A 256 5.24 -7.27 37.47
N VAL A 257 4.44 -7.27 38.56
CA VAL A 257 3.08 -6.73 38.56
C VAL A 257 3.07 -5.25 38.20
N TYR A 258 4.00 -4.46 38.75
CA TYR A 258 4.14 -3.05 38.41
C TYR A 258 4.45 -2.86 36.92
N THR A 259 5.42 -3.60 36.39
CA THR A 259 5.82 -3.53 34.97
C THR A 259 4.66 -3.96 34.06
N HIS A 260 3.96 -5.04 34.41
CA HIS A 260 2.81 -5.52 33.65
C HIS A 260 1.63 -4.54 33.70
N ARG A 261 1.36 -3.88 34.83
CA ARG A 261 0.32 -2.85 34.91
C ARG A 261 0.69 -1.61 34.11
N LYS A 262 1.96 -1.19 34.17
CA LYS A 262 2.44 -0.01 33.45
C LYS A 262 2.41 -0.21 31.94
N TRP A 263 2.93 -1.34 31.45
CA TRP A 263 3.11 -1.58 30.01
C TRP A 263 2.00 -2.42 29.38
N GLY A 264 1.33 -3.26 30.16
CA GLY A 264 0.27 -4.13 29.66
C GLY A 264 -0.93 -3.36 29.13
N GLU A 265 -1.24 -2.18 29.68
CA GLU A 265 -2.28 -1.33 29.13
C GLU A 265 -1.90 -0.79 27.74
N TYR A 266 -0.68 -0.26 27.57
CA TYR A 266 -0.19 0.20 26.27
C TYR A 266 -0.06 -0.92 25.23
N LEU A 267 0.39 -2.11 25.63
CA LEU A 267 0.50 -3.27 24.73
C LEU A 267 -0.86 -3.83 24.29
N MET A 268 -1.92 -3.54 25.04
CA MET A 268 -3.30 -3.94 24.71
C MET A 268 -4.13 -2.80 24.09
N ALA A 269 -3.68 -1.56 24.22
CA ALA A 269 -4.30 -0.36 23.67
C ALA A 269 -3.63 -0.04 22.33
N ASP A 270 -3.96 -0.78 21.28
CA ASP A 270 -3.37 -0.56 19.96
C ASP A 270 -4.48 -0.29 18.92
N GLY A 271 -4.41 0.88 18.26
CA GLY A 271 -5.10 1.15 17.00
C GLY A 271 -6.20 2.23 16.94
N SER A 272 -6.72 2.74 18.06
CA SER A 272 -7.73 3.83 17.99
C SER A 272 -7.11 5.23 17.86
N GLU A 273 -5.94 5.45 18.46
CA GLU A 273 -5.28 6.76 18.47
C GLU A 273 -4.62 7.10 17.13
N ASP A 274 -4.00 6.13 16.45
CA ASP A 274 -3.42 6.32 15.11
C ASP A 274 -4.47 6.70 14.06
N ALA A 275 -5.68 6.13 14.15
CA ALA A 275 -6.78 6.49 13.26
C ALA A 275 -7.27 7.93 13.49
N GLN A 276 -7.10 8.45 14.72
CA GLN A 276 -7.53 9.77 15.13
C GLN A 276 -6.46 10.84 14.87
N GLU A 277 -5.17 10.52 15.00
CA GLU A 277 -4.06 11.40 14.62
C GLU A 277 -3.99 11.64 13.11
N VAL A 278 -4.23 10.61 12.29
CA VAL A 278 -4.35 10.77 10.82
C VAL A 278 -5.51 11.71 10.48
N GLY A 279 -6.59 11.70 11.26
CA GLY A 279 -7.71 12.63 11.10
C GLY A 279 -7.33 14.10 11.33
N ASN A 280 -6.45 14.37 12.31
CA ASN A 280 -6.06 15.73 12.69
C ASN A 280 -4.95 16.33 11.82
N GLN A 281 -4.11 15.51 11.16
CA GLN A 281 -3.04 16.01 10.28
C GLN A 281 -3.53 16.47 8.89
N LEU A 282 -4.82 16.34 8.57
CA LEU A 282 -5.36 16.47 7.20
C LEU A 282 -6.21 17.72 6.93
N ILE A 283 -5.89 18.85 7.55
CA ILE A 283 -6.37 20.15 7.08
C ILE A 283 -5.37 20.70 6.05
N GLN A 284 -5.12 19.95 4.98
CA GLN A 284 -4.43 20.49 3.82
C GLN A 284 -5.48 20.95 2.80
N PRO A 285 -5.37 22.17 2.26
CA PRO A 285 -6.27 22.61 1.19
C PRO A 285 -6.09 21.71 -0.04
N PRO A 286 -7.17 21.40 -0.78
CA PRO A 286 -7.10 20.54 -1.95
C PRO A 286 -6.19 21.16 -3.01
N VAL A 287 -5.13 20.45 -3.39
CA VAL A 287 -4.13 20.92 -4.37
C VAL A 287 -4.47 20.42 -5.77
N GLY A 288 -5.21 19.30 -5.87
CA GLY A 288 -5.57 18.69 -7.13
C GLY A 288 -4.72 17.46 -7.45
N LEU A 289 -5.10 16.73 -8.51
CA LEU A 289 -4.21 15.73 -9.10
C LEU A 289 -2.98 16.44 -9.71
N PRO A 290 -1.77 15.87 -9.59
CA PRO A 290 -1.47 14.53 -9.08
C PRO A 290 -1.23 14.45 -7.56
N PHE A 291 -1.20 15.57 -6.84
CA PHE A 291 -0.79 15.61 -5.43
C PHE A 291 -1.78 14.92 -4.49
N ASP A 292 -3.08 14.96 -4.83
CA ASP A 292 -4.12 14.30 -4.04
C ASP A 292 -3.99 12.77 -4.01
N TRP A 293 -3.17 12.16 -4.88
CA TRP A 293 -2.79 10.73 -4.79
C TRP A 293 -2.02 10.39 -3.51
N TYR A 294 -1.33 11.36 -2.91
CA TYR A 294 -0.52 11.13 -1.71
C TYR A 294 -1.31 11.34 -0.43
N LEU A 295 -2.58 11.74 -0.53
CA LEU A 295 -3.45 11.83 0.64
C LEU A 295 -3.73 10.42 1.17
N PRO A 296 -3.70 10.22 2.49
CA PRO A 296 -4.06 8.95 3.08
C PRO A 296 -5.51 8.63 2.71
N PRO A 297 -5.80 7.38 2.34
CA PRO A 297 -7.15 7.01 1.94
C PRO A 297 -8.10 7.20 3.13
N LEU A 298 -9.39 7.42 2.84
CA LEU A 298 -10.42 7.38 3.88
C LEU A 298 -10.41 6.01 4.54
N SER A 299 -10.02 5.98 5.82
CA SER A 299 -10.08 4.78 6.64
C SER A 299 -11.54 4.29 6.69
N ILE A 300 -11.77 3.07 6.20
CA ILE A 300 -13.07 2.38 6.26
C ILE A 300 -13.50 2.12 7.73
N ALA A 301 -12.61 2.37 8.72
CA ALA A 301 -12.93 2.19 10.14
C ALA A 301 -14.01 3.16 10.66
N GLY A 302 -14.21 4.30 9.99
CA GLY A 302 -15.42 5.11 10.17
C GLY A 302 -16.45 4.65 9.16
N GLY A 303 -17.45 3.87 9.59
CA GLY A 303 -18.53 3.28 8.77
C GLY A 303 -19.46 4.27 8.07
N LEU A 304 -18.91 5.24 7.34
CA LEU A 304 -19.54 5.78 6.16
C LEU A 304 -19.27 4.78 5.04
N GLU A 305 -20.16 3.79 4.94
CA GLU A 305 -20.47 3.23 3.64
C GLU A 305 -20.46 4.38 2.63
N LEU A 306 -19.78 4.19 1.49
CA LEU A 306 -20.14 4.90 0.28
C LEU A 306 -21.63 4.61 0.05
N ARG A 307 -22.50 5.40 0.66
CA ARG A 307 -23.87 5.59 0.23
C ARG A 307 -23.70 6.12 -1.17
N SER A 308 -23.82 5.22 -2.13
CA SER A 308 -23.97 5.50 -3.55
C SER A 308 -24.87 6.71 -3.66
N ARG A 309 -24.24 7.86 -3.88
CA ARG A 309 -24.96 9.10 -4.07
C ARG A 309 -25.75 8.89 -5.37
N PRO A 310 -27.09 8.88 -5.34
CA PRO A 310 -27.85 8.71 -6.56
C PRO A 310 -27.43 9.82 -7.51
N ALA A 311 -27.20 9.45 -8.77
CA ALA A 311 -26.92 10.38 -9.85
C ALA A 311 -27.91 11.54 -9.75
N ALA A 312 -27.39 12.75 -9.59
CA ALA A 312 -28.21 13.94 -9.48
C ALA A 312 -29.05 14.05 -10.75
N VAL A 313 -30.36 13.81 -10.60
CA VAL A 313 -31.38 14.28 -11.53
C VAL A 313 -31.20 15.79 -11.63
N SER A 314 -30.95 16.23 -12.85
CA SER A 314 -31.00 17.64 -13.22
C SER A 314 -32.40 18.16 -12.94
N ASP A 315 -32.53 19.04 -11.96
CA ASP A 315 -33.71 19.88 -11.84
C ASP A 315 -33.31 21.33 -12.00
N ALA A 316 -33.89 21.93 -13.03
CA ALA A 316 -33.76 23.32 -13.39
C ALA A 316 -34.51 24.18 -12.37
N GLY A 317 -33.86 25.20 -11.83
CA GLY A 317 -34.49 26.11 -10.89
C GLY A 317 -33.66 27.36 -10.72
N ALA A 318 -34.05 28.42 -11.41
CA ALA A 318 -33.42 29.73 -11.47
C ALA A 318 -33.24 30.41 -10.11
N SER A 319 -32.12 31.12 -9.94
CA SER A 319 -32.15 32.51 -9.47
C SER A 319 -30.89 33.24 -9.94
N ASN A 320 -31.09 34.14 -10.89
CA ASN A 320 -30.17 35.24 -11.20
C ASN A 320 -30.06 36.14 -9.97
N ASP A 321 -28.85 36.36 -9.46
CA ASP A 321 -28.44 37.62 -8.83
C ASP A 321 -26.96 37.54 -8.44
N ALA A 322 -26.08 37.96 -9.35
CA ALA A 322 -24.76 38.52 -9.03
C ALA A 322 -24.17 39.14 -10.31
N ARG A 323 -24.67 40.33 -10.65
CA ARG A 323 -24.05 41.24 -11.62
C ARG A 323 -23.36 42.33 -10.81
N ALA A 324 -22.06 42.54 -11.04
CA ALA A 324 -21.33 43.81 -10.96
C ALA A 324 -19.88 43.59 -10.48
N VAL A 325 -18.97 44.34 -11.12
CA VAL A 325 -17.51 44.40 -10.93
C VAL A 325 -16.81 43.19 -11.58
N VAL A 326 -16.39 43.23 -12.84
CA VAL A 326 -15.52 44.22 -13.48
C VAL A 326 -15.88 44.35 -14.97
N ASP A 327 -16.32 45.54 -15.37
CA ASP A 327 -16.22 46.02 -16.75
C ASP A 327 -14.98 46.90 -16.88
N ALA A 328 -14.35 46.83 -18.06
CA ALA A 328 -13.66 47.92 -18.78
C ALA A 328 -12.19 47.65 -19.16
N ALA A 329 -12.01 46.96 -20.29
CA ALA A 329 -11.17 47.34 -21.44
C ALA A 329 -11.31 46.22 -22.49
N GLY A 330 -12.21 46.31 -23.46
CA GLY A 330 -11.95 46.96 -24.76
C GLY A 330 -11.23 45.97 -25.70
N GLY A 331 -11.73 45.57 -26.87
CA GLY A 331 -12.93 45.90 -27.60
C GLY A 331 -12.94 45.13 -28.94
N ARG A 332 -14.15 44.83 -29.42
CA ARG A 332 -14.65 44.84 -30.81
C ARG A 332 -13.71 44.44 -31.97
N ASN A 333 -14.09 43.38 -32.69
CA ASN A 333 -14.77 43.43 -34.02
C ASN A 333 -14.99 41.98 -34.53
N ALA A 334 -16.25 41.58 -34.76
CA ALA A 334 -16.96 41.59 -36.05
C ALA A 334 -16.64 40.32 -36.88
N ALA A 335 -17.62 39.42 -36.99
CA ALA A 335 -18.43 39.21 -38.21
C ALA A 335 -17.80 38.10 -39.07
N GLU A 336 -18.41 36.91 -39.21
CA GLU A 336 -19.50 36.60 -40.15
C GLU A 336 -18.98 35.50 -41.11
N TYR A 337 -19.89 34.71 -41.70
CA TYR A 337 -19.73 33.47 -42.49
C TYR A 337 -19.67 32.16 -41.68
N GLY A 338 -20.59 31.20 -41.78
CA GLY A 338 -21.70 30.98 -42.72
C GLY A 338 -21.39 29.87 -43.73
N MET A 339 -22.09 28.74 -43.57
CA MET A 339 -22.21 27.57 -44.49
C MET A 339 -20.90 26.76 -44.72
N GLY A 340 -20.91 25.44 -44.90
CA GLY A 340 -21.99 24.52 -45.24
C GLY A 340 -21.55 23.06 -45.08
N ALA A 341 -22.51 22.18 -45.31
CA ALA A 341 -22.47 20.75 -45.03
C ALA A 341 -21.88 19.88 -46.16
N SER A 342 -21.42 18.68 -45.74
CA SER A 342 -21.37 17.37 -46.44
C SER A 342 -20.30 17.16 -47.54
N PRO A 343 -20.00 15.90 -47.97
CA PRO A 343 -20.34 14.55 -47.43
C PRO A 343 -19.08 13.67 -47.15
N VAL A 344 -19.16 12.65 -46.30
CA VAL A 344 -19.18 11.19 -46.64
C VAL A 344 -18.35 10.80 -47.86
N ASP A 345 -17.28 10.03 -47.64
CA ASP A 345 -16.66 9.17 -48.65
C ASP A 345 -16.34 7.81 -48.02
N ASP A 346 -17.07 6.80 -48.47
CA ASP A 346 -16.89 5.37 -48.17
C ASP A 346 -15.98 4.79 -49.26
N GLY A 347 -14.87 4.16 -48.86
CA GLY A 347 -13.95 3.46 -49.75
C GLY A 347 -13.54 2.11 -49.18
N PRO A 348 -13.78 0.98 -49.89
CA PRO A 348 -13.68 -0.38 -49.36
C PRO A 348 -12.33 -1.05 -49.68
N GLY A 349 -12.06 -2.17 -49.01
CA GLY A 349 -11.03 -3.16 -49.39
C GLY A 349 -10.19 -3.55 -48.18
N ASP A 350 -10.46 -4.65 -47.49
CA ASP A 350 -10.30 -6.06 -47.89
C ASP A 350 -9.11 -6.67 -47.15
N GLY A 351 -9.33 -7.86 -46.59
CA GLY A 351 -8.34 -8.92 -46.80
C GLY A 351 -7.44 -9.34 -45.64
N ASN A 352 -8.06 -10.02 -44.68
CA ASN A 352 -7.64 -11.32 -44.13
C ASN A 352 -6.62 -11.43 -42.96
N PRO A 353 -6.78 -12.48 -42.12
CA PRO A 353 -6.16 -12.62 -40.81
C PRO A 353 -4.91 -13.50 -40.85
N VAL A 354 -3.99 -13.27 -39.91
CA VAL A 354 -2.97 -14.25 -39.56
C VAL A 354 -3.08 -14.61 -38.09
N ALA A 355 -3.13 -15.92 -37.89
CA ALA A 355 -3.39 -16.63 -36.67
C ALA A 355 -2.17 -16.65 -35.71
N ARG A 356 -2.52 -16.88 -34.45
CA ARG A 356 -1.87 -17.79 -33.49
C ARG A 356 -0.35 -17.68 -33.32
N GLY A 357 0.03 -17.19 -32.14
CA GLY A 357 1.30 -17.52 -31.48
C GLY A 357 1.12 -17.44 -29.98
N ALA A 358 0.64 -18.52 -29.37
CA ALA A 358 0.69 -18.73 -27.93
C ALA A 358 2.16 -18.89 -27.53
N GLY A 359 2.69 -17.97 -26.73
CA GLY A 359 3.97 -18.09 -26.06
C GLY A 359 3.74 -18.30 -24.57
N GLU A 360 3.69 -19.56 -24.15
CA GLU A 360 3.78 -19.98 -22.76
C GLU A 360 5.07 -19.44 -22.14
N LEU A 361 4.93 -18.54 -21.16
CA LEU A 361 6.02 -18.15 -20.27
C LEU A 361 6.13 -19.21 -19.16
N HIS A 362 7.02 -20.17 -19.40
CA HIS A 362 7.48 -21.16 -18.43
C HIS A 362 8.21 -20.42 -17.30
N ILE A 363 7.52 -20.14 -16.19
CA ILE A 363 8.18 -19.75 -14.93
C ILE A 363 8.71 -21.04 -14.29
N SER A 364 10.02 -21.23 -14.42
CA SER A 364 10.77 -22.29 -13.75
C SER A 364 10.75 -22.04 -12.24
N VAL A 365 9.93 -22.80 -11.53
CA VAL A 365 9.95 -22.88 -10.06
C VAL A 365 11.19 -23.71 -9.69
N ALA A 366 12.20 -23.04 -9.15
CA ALA A 366 13.33 -23.71 -8.52
C ALA A 366 12.82 -24.50 -7.31
N SER A 367 12.74 -25.83 -7.50
CA SER A 367 12.55 -26.81 -6.45
C SER A 367 13.74 -26.76 -5.50
N CYS A 368 13.53 -26.32 -4.26
CA CYS A 368 14.47 -26.58 -3.17
C CYS A 368 14.38 -28.07 -2.83
N ASP A 369 15.30 -28.82 -3.43
CA ASP A 369 15.46 -30.25 -3.23
C ASP A 369 15.95 -30.52 -1.81
N SER A 370 15.17 -31.34 -1.11
CA SER A 370 15.51 -31.98 0.15
C SER A 370 16.53 -33.09 -0.11
N GLY A 371 17.77 -32.89 0.32
CA GLY A 371 18.82 -33.91 0.28
C GLY A 371 19.38 -34.19 1.67
N SER A 372 18.86 -35.23 2.31
CA SER A 372 19.45 -35.93 3.46
C SER A 372 20.60 -36.84 3.04
N GLU A 373 21.67 -36.91 3.86
CA GLU A 373 22.66 -37.99 4.08
C GLU A 373 24.01 -37.34 4.48
N HIS A 374 24.83 -37.74 5.45
CA HIS A 374 24.83 -38.69 6.56
C HIS A 374 26.07 -38.32 7.44
N PRO A 375 26.34 -38.97 8.60
CA PRO A 375 27.15 -38.42 9.69
C PRO A 375 28.64 -38.73 9.58
N ARG A 376 29.48 -37.85 10.14
CA ARG A 376 30.82 -38.24 10.63
C ARG A 376 31.13 -37.60 11.98
N ALA A 377 31.30 -38.50 12.94
CA ALA A 377 31.91 -38.27 14.23
C ALA A 377 33.35 -37.75 14.08
N ALA A 378 33.73 -36.78 14.91
CA ALA A 378 35.10 -36.63 15.42
C ALA A 378 35.11 -35.70 16.64
N ALA A 379 35.34 -36.30 17.80
CA ALA A 379 36.21 -35.86 18.88
C ALA A 379 36.37 -34.34 19.14
N PHE A 380 35.89 -33.89 20.30
CA PHE A 380 36.69 -33.00 21.15
C PHE A 380 36.53 -33.40 22.62
N ARG A 381 37.57 -34.06 23.12
CA ARG A 381 37.83 -34.35 24.53
C ARG A 381 38.97 -33.43 24.95
N ALA A 382 38.94 -32.99 26.20
CA ALA A 382 39.95 -32.25 26.96
C ALA A 382 39.98 -30.73 26.80
N ILE A 383 39.49 -30.03 27.83
CA ILE A 383 40.34 -29.12 28.62
C ILE A 383 40.01 -29.35 30.09
N GLY A 384 40.96 -29.91 30.83
CA GLY A 384 41.07 -29.70 32.27
C GLY A 384 42.24 -28.74 32.48
N VAL A 385 42.05 -27.73 33.33
CA VAL A 385 43.13 -26.93 33.92
C VAL A 385 42.67 -26.52 35.33
N THR A 386 43.44 -27.03 36.31
CA THR A 386 43.72 -26.59 37.70
C THR A 386 42.58 -26.19 38.62
#